data_AF-A0A9L0JC35-F1
#
_entry.id   AF-A0A9L0JC35-F1
#
_cell.length_a   1.000
_cell.length_b   1.000
_cell.length_c   1.000
_cell.angle_alpha   90.00
_cell.angle_beta   90.00
_cell.angle_gamma   90.00
#
_symmetry.space_group_name_H-M   'P 1'
#
loop_
_entity.id
_entity.type
_entity.pdbx_description
1 polymer ?
#
loop_
_entity_poly.entity_id
_entity_poly.type
_entity_poly.pdbx_seq_one_letter_code
_entity_poly.pdbx_strand_id
1 'polypeptide(L)'
;VLPPRPPPIQGLAPCELTLPTGLCTGSLEDATRSREGSAGTREPGPAQAYGAEDYRRIRFVGRQKEVNENFAIDLIAEQPVSEVESRVISCDGGGGALGHPRVYINLDKETKTGTCGYCGLQFRQHHH
;
A
#
# COMPACT_ATOMS: atom_id res chain seq x y z
N VAL A 1 14.79 -34.76 -21.66
CA VAL A 1 13.47 -34.76 -20.97
C VAL A 1 12.81 -33.44 -21.30
N LEU A 2 11.85 -33.42 -22.23
CA LEU A 2 11.09 -32.23 -22.60
C LEU A 2 10.01 -31.94 -21.54
N PRO A 3 9.69 -30.68 -21.22
CA PRO A 3 8.55 -30.37 -20.37
C PRO A 3 7.23 -30.70 -21.10
N PRO A 4 6.17 -31.09 -20.36
CA PRO A 4 4.88 -31.41 -20.96
C PRO A 4 4.19 -30.16 -21.54
N ARG A 5 3.44 -30.37 -22.64
CA ARG A 5 2.60 -29.37 -23.32
C ARG A 5 1.47 -28.87 -22.41
N PRO A 6 1.14 -27.57 -22.41
CA PRO A 6 -0.05 -27.06 -21.73
C PRO A 6 -1.35 -27.49 -22.48
N PRO A 7 -2.47 -27.67 -21.76
CA PRO A 7 -3.75 -28.08 -22.36
C PRO A 7 -4.41 -26.95 -23.17
N PRO A 8 -5.32 -27.28 -24.11
CA PRO A 8 -6.00 -26.31 -24.95
C PRO A 8 -6.99 -25.46 -24.16
N ILE A 9 -6.96 -24.14 -24.38
CA ILE A 9 -7.93 -23.19 -23.83
C ILE A 9 -9.26 -23.43 -24.56
N GLN A 10 -10.22 -24.03 -23.87
CA GLN A 10 -11.60 -24.16 -24.34
C GLN A 10 -12.47 -23.17 -23.56
N GLY A 11 -13.22 -22.35 -24.30
CA GLY A 11 -14.30 -21.55 -23.72
C GLY A 11 -14.34 -20.08 -24.16
N LEU A 12 -14.27 -19.81 -25.47
CA LEU A 12 -14.94 -18.63 -26.00
C LEU A 12 -16.43 -18.96 -26.06
N ALA A 13 -17.25 -18.26 -25.29
CA ALA A 13 -18.69 -18.18 -25.49
C ALA A 13 -19.07 -16.70 -25.75
N PRO A 14 -20.06 -16.47 -26.62
CA PRO A 14 -20.12 -15.28 -27.46
C PRO A 14 -20.69 -14.04 -26.75
N CYS A 15 -20.19 -12.88 -27.14
CA CYS A 15 -20.89 -11.61 -27.02
C CYS A 15 -22.14 -11.66 -27.88
N GLU A 16 -23.31 -11.87 -27.28
CA GLU A 16 -24.59 -11.59 -27.91
C GLU A 16 -25.19 -10.35 -27.24
N LEU A 17 -25.46 -9.36 -28.09
CA LEU A 17 -26.06 -8.07 -27.78
C LEU A 17 -27.46 -8.24 -27.17
N THR A 18 -27.91 -7.27 -26.37
CA THR A 18 -29.02 -6.31 -26.66
C THR A 18 -29.78 -5.92 -25.37
N LEU A 19 -29.68 -4.65 -24.94
CA LEU A 19 -30.79 -3.68 -24.79
C LEU A 19 -30.36 -2.44 -23.96
N PRO A 20 -30.98 -1.27 -24.19
CA PRO A 20 -30.43 0.04 -23.89
C PRO A 20 -30.95 0.62 -22.57
N THR A 21 -30.24 1.64 -22.08
CA THR A 21 -30.58 2.53 -20.95
C THR A 21 -30.51 1.93 -19.55
N GLY A 22 -29.75 2.60 -18.68
CA GLY A 22 -29.84 2.40 -17.24
C GLY A 22 -28.49 2.39 -16.56
N LEU A 23 -28.12 3.56 -16.03
CA LEU A 23 -27.11 3.81 -14.98
C LEU A 23 -26.40 2.55 -14.45
N CYS A 24 -25.13 2.38 -14.80
CA CYS A 24 -24.23 1.58 -13.99
C CYS A 24 -23.87 2.42 -12.76
N THR A 25 -24.55 2.18 -11.64
CA THR A 25 -23.98 2.46 -10.33
C THR A 25 -22.73 1.59 -10.20
N GLY A 26 -21.56 2.17 -10.51
CA GLY A 26 -20.29 1.59 -10.12
C GLY A 26 -20.27 1.53 -8.61
N SER A 27 -20.40 0.33 -8.06
CA SER A 27 -20.00 0.02 -6.70
C SER A 27 -18.57 0.53 -6.53
N LEU A 28 -18.32 1.31 -5.47
CA LEU A 28 -16.97 1.61 -5.02
C LEU A 28 -16.32 0.28 -4.60
N GLU A 29 -15.78 -0.46 -5.57
CA GLU A 29 -14.86 -1.54 -5.29
C GLU A 29 -13.51 -0.90 -4.95
N ASP A 30 -13.06 -1.18 -3.72
CA ASP A 30 -11.85 -0.69 -3.09
C ASP A 30 -10.69 -0.54 -4.07
N ALA A 31 -10.27 0.71 -4.24
CA ALA A 31 -9.08 1.10 -4.97
C ALA A 31 -7.83 0.62 -4.20
N THR A 32 -7.55 -0.68 -4.21
CA THR A 32 -6.22 -1.22 -3.95
C THR A 32 -5.32 -0.73 -5.09
N ARG A 33 -4.77 0.47 -4.91
CA ARG A 33 -4.01 1.22 -5.91
C ARG A 33 -2.66 0.55 -6.15
N SER A 34 -2.67 -0.56 -6.89
CA SER A 34 -1.51 -1.05 -7.61
C SER A 34 -1.13 0.02 -8.62
N ARG A 35 -0.08 0.79 -8.34
CA ARG A 35 0.45 1.76 -9.30
C ARG A 35 1.15 0.97 -10.39
N GLU A 36 0.45 0.69 -11.48
CA GLU A 36 1.03 0.03 -12.64
C GLU A 36 1.94 1.02 -13.37
N GLY A 37 3.19 0.61 -13.60
CA GLY A 37 4.14 1.42 -14.37
C GLY A 37 3.77 1.45 -15.85
N SER A 38 4.36 2.39 -16.59
CA SER A 38 4.16 2.57 -18.04
C SER A 38 4.45 1.32 -18.90
N ALA A 39 5.01 0.26 -18.32
CA ALA A 39 5.35 -1.01 -18.97
C ALA A 39 4.47 -2.19 -18.51
N GLY A 40 3.34 -1.95 -17.83
CA GLY A 40 2.42 -3.01 -17.37
C GLY A 40 3.02 -3.96 -16.32
N THR A 41 4.16 -3.58 -15.73
CA THR A 41 4.79 -4.34 -14.64
C THR A 41 4.29 -3.75 -13.32
N ARG A 42 3.96 -4.61 -12.36
CA ARG A 42 3.65 -4.16 -10.99
C ARG A 42 4.87 -3.43 -10.45
N GLU A 43 4.69 -2.16 -10.10
CA GLU A 43 5.78 -1.38 -9.54
C GLU A 43 5.79 -1.50 -8.02
N PRO A 44 6.98 -1.65 -7.40
CA PRO A 44 7.11 -1.49 -5.98
C PRO A 44 6.72 -0.05 -5.63
N GLY A 45 6.41 0.17 -4.35
CA GLY A 45 6.31 1.49 -3.77
C GLY A 45 7.57 2.33 -4.01
N PRO A 46 7.63 3.53 -3.44
CA PRO A 46 8.22 4.72 -4.08
C PRO A 46 9.28 4.44 -5.16
N ALA A 47 8.78 4.18 -6.37
CA ALA A 47 9.42 4.49 -7.65
C ALA A 47 10.62 3.65 -8.15
N GLN A 48 10.85 2.42 -7.67
CA GLN A 48 11.84 1.56 -8.33
C GLN A 48 11.27 0.74 -9.50
N ALA A 49 11.14 1.43 -10.63
CA ALA A 49 10.80 0.85 -11.93
C ALA A 49 12.04 0.84 -12.85
N TYR A 50 12.18 -0.21 -13.66
CA TYR A 50 13.11 -0.15 -14.80
C TYR A 50 12.44 0.64 -15.92
N GLY A 51 13.20 1.53 -16.58
CA GLY A 51 12.69 2.25 -17.74
C GLY A 51 12.21 1.29 -18.83
N ALA A 52 11.32 1.76 -19.70
CA ALA A 52 10.75 0.92 -20.75
C ALA A 52 11.82 0.32 -21.69
N GLU A 53 12.90 1.08 -21.93
CA GLU A 53 14.02 0.69 -22.80
C GLU A 53 15.18 0.01 -22.05
N ASP A 54 15.05 -0.20 -20.73
CA ASP A 54 16.14 -0.74 -19.92
C ASP A 54 16.26 -2.25 -20.09
N TYR A 55 17.39 -2.70 -20.64
CA TYR A 55 17.72 -4.12 -20.84
C TYR A 55 17.61 -4.95 -19.55
N ARG A 56 17.74 -4.31 -18.38
CA ARG A 56 17.60 -4.96 -17.07
C ARG A 56 16.21 -5.55 -16.83
N ARG A 57 15.17 -5.11 -17.57
CA ARG A 57 13.79 -5.66 -17.48
C ARG A 57 13.70 -7.09 -18.02
N ILE A 58 14.60 -7.49 -18.92
CA ILE A 58 14.61 -8.83 -19.54
C ILE A 58 14.63 -9.96 -18.48
N ARG A 59 15.21 -9.70 -17.30
CA ARG A 59 15.24 -10.67 -16.18
C ARG A 59 13.85 -11.11 -15.70
N PHE A 60 12.81 -10.30 -15.94
CA PHE A 60 11.43 -10.55 -15.56
C PHE A 60 10.56 -10.97 -16.76
N VAL A 61 11.13 -11.10 -17.96
CA VAL A 61 10.38 -11.65 -19.10
C VAL A 61 10.17 -13.14 -18.84
N GLY A 62 8.90 -13.56 -18.78
CA GLY A 62 8.52 -14.94 -18.46
C GLY A 62 8.58 -15.31 -16.97
N ARG A 63 8.80 -14.34 -16.06
CA ARG A 63 8.79 -14.52 -14.61
C ARG A 63 8.09 -13.35 -13.92
N GLN A 64 7.45 -13.57 -12.79
CA GLN A 64 6.80 -12.48 -12.05
C GLN A 64 7.82 -11.70 -11.21
N LYS A 65 7.77 -10.36 -11.25
CA LYS A 65 8.46 -9.48 -10.28
C LYS A 65 7.67 -9.53 -8.98
N GLU A 66 8.29 -10.04 -7.93
CA GLU A 66 7.68 -10.06 -6.60
C GLU A 66 7.74 -8.65 -6.01
N VAL A 67 6.56 -8.12 -5.68
CA VAL A 67 6.38 -6.85 -4.99
C VAL A 67 5.40 -7.08 -3.85
N ASN A 68 5.64 -6.39 -2.73
CA ASN A 68 4.69 -6.39 -1.64
C ASN A 68 3.53 -5.44 -1.98
N GLU A 69 2.30 -5.94 -1.90
CA GLU A 69 1.08 -5.18 -2.18
C GLU A 69 0.71 -4.25 -1.00
N ASN A 70 1.13 -4.60 0.21
CA ASN A 70 0.80 -3.87 1.44
C ASN A 70 1.84 -2.79 1.75
N PHE A 71 1.64 -1.57 1.27
CA PHE A 71 2.57 -0.46 1.53
C PHE A 71 2.39 0.12 2.94
N ALA A 72 3.48 0.12 3.72
CA ALA A 72 3.49 0.67 5.08
C ALA A 72 3.08 2.15 5.14
N ILE A 73 3.33 2.92 4.07
CA ILE A 73 2.93 4.33 3.98
C ILE A 73 1.42 4.48 4.08
N ASP A 74 0.69 3.64 3.33
CA ASP A 74 -0.78 3.69 3.29
C ASP A 74 -1.37 3.16 4.61
N LEU A 75 -0.80 2.07 5.13
CA LEU A 75 -1.24 1.46 6.39
C LEU A 75 -1.04 2.40 7.59
N ILE A 76 0.05 3.16 7.64
CA ILE A 76 0.30 4.13 8.73
C ILE A 76 -0.61 5.34 8.60
N ALA A 77 -0.92 5.77 7.36
CA ALA A 77 -1.83 6.89 7.13
C ALA A 77 -3.29 6.56 7.48
N GLU A 78 -3.68 5.28 7.40
CA GLU A 78 -5.00 4.79 7.81
C GLU A 78 -5.18 4.78 9.33
N GLN A 79 -4.09 4.66 10.11
CA GLN A 79 -4.18 4.67 11.57
C GLN A 79 -4.62 6.04 12.11
N PRO A 80 -5.55 6.07 13.08
CA PRO A 80 -6.03 7.32 13.65
C PRO A 80 -4.93 8.01 14.48
N VAL A 81 -5.00 9.33 14.54
CA VAL A 81 -4.14 10.14 15.42
C VAL A 81 -4.59 9.92 16.87
N SER A 82 -3.66 9.55 17.75
CA SER A 82 -3.94 9.35 19.17
C SER A 82 -3.94 10.70 19.90
N GLU A 83 -5.06 11.01 20.53
CA GLU A 83 -5.22 12.21 21.34
C GLU A 83 -4.84 11.93 22.80
N VAL A 84 -3.99 12.78 23.36
CA VAL A 84 -3.51 12.66 24.75
C VAL A 84 -3.59 14.02 25.44
N GLU A 85 -3.84 14.04 26.75
CA GLU A 85 -3.91 15.31 27.50
C GLU A 85 -2.51 15.81 27.92
N SER A 86 -1.54 14.91 28.01
CA SER A 86 -0.18 15.21 28.45
C SER A 86 0.65 15.90 27.37
N ARG A 87 1.48 16.86 27.81
CA ARG A 87 2.44 17.58 26.96
C ARG A 87 3.55 16.69 26.39
N VAL A 88 3.97 15.65 27.12
CA VAL A 88 5.03 14.71 26.70
C VAL A 88 4.50 13.29 26.83
N ILE A 89 4.55 12.53 25.74
CA ILE A 89 4.09 11.13 25.68
C ILE A 89 5.28 10.19 25.56
N SER A 90 5.23 9.04 26.23
CA SER A 90 6.18 7.94 26.04
C SER A 90 5.61 6.91 25.08
N CYS A 91 6.31 6.62 23.98
CA CYS A 91 5.95 5.59 23.03
C CYS A 91 7.00 4.46 23.07
N ASP A 92 6.54 3.21 23.16
CA ASP A 92 7.35 1.98 23.13
C ASP A 92 6.88 1.00 22.04
N GLY A 93 5.83 1.34 21.29
CA GLY A 93 5.26 0.49 20.26
C GLY A 93 4.33 -0.62 20.75
N GLY A 94 3.90 -0.60 22.03
CA GLY A 94 2.80 -1.46 22.49
C GLY A 94 3.21 -2.91 22.80
N GLY A 95 4.36 -3.11 23.45
CA GLY A 95 4.83 -4.45 23.82
C GLY A 95 6.02 -4.46 24.76
N GLY A 96 6.36 -3.33 25.39
CA GLY A 96 7.54 -3.19 26.24
C GLY A 96 8.82 -3.53 25.48
N ALA A 97 9.35 -4.74 25.68
CA ALA A 97 10.56 -5.22 25.03
C ALA A 97 10.37 -5.69 23.58
N LEU A 98 9.12 -5.95 23.13
CA LEU A 98 8.83 -6.41 21.77
C LEU A 98 8.66 -5.27 20.75
N GLY A 99 8.55 -4.03 21.24
CA GLY A 99 8.42 -2.86 20.39
C GLY A 99 9.76 -2.21 20.09
N HIS A 100 9.81 -0.88 20.14
CA HIS A 100 11.03 -0.11 19.94
C HIS A 100 11.52 0.50 21.25
N PRO A 101 12.77 1.01 21.31
CA PRO A 101 13.26 1.71 22.48
C PRO A 101 12.30 2.84 22.88
N ARG A 102 12.00 2.94 24.18
CA ARG A 102 11.09 3.97 24.70
C ARG A 102 11.59 5.35 24.30
N VAL A 103 10.75 6.10 23.60
CA VAL A 103 11.01 7.50 23.24
C VAL A 103 9.95 8.43 23.79
N TYR A 104 10.37 9.66 24.04
CA TYR A 104 9.52 10.73 24.54
C TYR A 104 9.29 11.73 23.42
N ILE A 105 8.01 12.00 23.12
CA ILE A 105 7.59 12.89 22.04
C ILE A 105 6.95 14.12 22.68
N ASN A 106 7.43 15.30 22.30
CA ASN A 106 6.91 16.58 22.79
C ASN A 106 5.74 17.03 21.90
N LEU A 107 4.62 17.39 22.53
CA LEU A 107 3.37 17.79 21.88
C LEU A 107 3.07 19.29 22.05
N ASP A 108 4.06 20.08 22.43
CA ASP A 108 3.97 21.53 22.67
C ASP A 108 3.41 22.36 21.51
N LYS A 109 3.46 21.81 20.29
CA LYS A 109 3.05 22.50 19.08
C LYS A 109 1.68 21.99 18.65
N GLU A 110 0.62 22.70 19.04
CA GLU A 110 -0.77 22.35 18.70
C GLU A 110 -1.05 22.23 17.19
N THR A 111 -0.26 22.92 16.37
CA THR A 111 -0.42 22.94 14.90
C THR A 111 0.13 21.71 14.20
N LYS A 112 0.96 20.88 14.86
CA LYS A 112 1.59 19.70 14.26
C LYS A 112 1.39 18.48 15.13
N THR A 113 1.02 17.37 14.53
CA THR A 113 1.01 16.07 15.21
C THR A 113 2.44 15.62 15.50
N GLY A 114 2.68 15.16 16.72
CA GLY A 114 3.94 14.54 17.12
C GLY A 114 3.99 13.13 16.55
N THR A 115 4.88 12.87 15.58
CA THR A 115 5.02 11.54 14.98
C THR A 115 6.10 10.75 15.69
N CYS A 116 5.83 9.50 16.04
CA CYS A 116 6.85 8.58 16.54
C CYS A 116 7.80 8.19 15.41
N GLY A 117 9.11 8.38 15.60
CA GLY A 117 10.13 8.02 14.61
C GLY A 117 10.30 6.52 14.36
N TYR A 118 9.63 5.65 15.14
CA TYR A 118 9.69 4.20 15.00
C TYR A 118 8.37 3.64 14.47
N CYS A 119 7.28 3.80 15.21
CA CYS A 119 5.97 3.27 14.80
C CYS A 119 5.32 4.06 13.66
N GLY A 120 5.73 5.30 13.40
CA GLY A 120 5.04 6.21 12.47
C GLY A 120 3.67 6.70 12.97
N LEU A 121 3.22 6.24 14.14
CA LEU A 121 1.98 6.70 14.77
C LEU A 121 2.07 8.18 15.11
N GLN A 122 0.93 8.84 14.99
CA GLN A 122 0.79 10.27 15.22
C GLN A 122 0.05 10.52 16.54
N PHE A 123 0.54 11.49 17.30
CA PHE A 123 -0.02 11.91 18.57
C PHE A 123 -0.37 13.40 18.53
N ARG A 124 -1.45 13.78 19.19
CA ARG A 124 -1.86 15.19 19.34
C ARG A 124 -2.25 15.47 20.78
N GLN A 125 -1.93 16.66 21.26
CA GLN A 125 -2.44 17.11 22.55
C GLN A 125 -3.89 17.60 22.40
N HIS A 126 -4.82 17.03 23.18
CA HIS A 126 -6.18 17.53 23.29
C HIS A 126 -6.24 18.59 24.39
N HIS A 127 -6.59 19.82 24.03
CA HIS A 127 -6.78 20.93 24.98
C HIS A 127 -8.28 21.05 25.28
N HIS A 128 -8.63 21.02 26.57
CA HIS A 128 -9.99 21.30 27.06
C HIS A 128 -10.25 22.81 27.11
#